data_AF-A0A2I0AZY0-F1
#
_entry.id   AF-A0A2I0AZY0-F1
#
_cell.length_a   1.000
_cell.length_b   1.000
_cell.length_c   1.000
_cell.angle_alpha   90.00
_cell.angle_beta   90.00
_cell.angle_gamma   90.00
#
_symmetry.space_group_name_H-M   'P 1'
#
loop_
_entity.id
_entity.type
_entity.pdbx_description
1 polymer ?
#
loop_
_entity_poly.entity_id
_entity_poly.type
_entity_poly.pdbx_seq_one_letter_code
_entity_poly.pdbx_strand_id
1 'polypeptide(L)'
;MEQPPGFTYPQYPSHVCHLQKSFYGLKQAPRAWFNRLGGWLHTQDFLGSKTDTTLFYRCTSSSKVYIFIYVDDILIKGDDPKAITAIIQSLSKEFSIRDLGYAHYFLGIELHSHSKGSLLSQSKYILGLLQRAKMDGAHPISTPIFTLSIKTSPTMNDPLLYRSIIGVLQYVTITRPDITFVVSRACQFMHAPTEDHWTGVKRILRYLKGTILYGPQFHRHSSHTLHAFSDADWAGSPNDRRSTGGFAIFLGNNLISWSSKKQSTVSRSSTEAEYKAIANAIAELVWLQSLLNELHLPVTGTPTLWCDNIGATNLTANPVFHAHTKHVEIDFHFVRERVASHQLKVSYISTKNQLADIFMKPLCWAPYIMEFSWRLVHSIWNRWHLM
;
A
#
# COMPACT_ATOMS: atom_id res chain seq x y z
N MET A 1 -10.47 29.26 -30.90
CA MET A 1 -11.29 28.94 -29.73
C MET A 1 -12.74 29.12 -30.15
N GLU A 2 -13.57 28.11 -29.96
CA GLU A 2 -15.00 28.16 -30.30
C GLU A 2 -15.83 28.36 -29.03
N GLN A 3 -17.04 28.92 -29.17
CA GLN A 3 -17.97 29.06 -28.05
C GLN A 3 -18.45 27.68 -27.59
N PRO A 4 -18.54 27.42 -26.28
CA PRO A 4 -18.96 26.12 -25.78
C PRO A 4 -20.41 25.82 -26.18
N PRO A 5 -20.74 24.54 -26.46
CA PRO A 5 -22.11 24.13 -26.78
C PRO A 5 -23.12 24.63 -25.72
N GLY A 6 -24.21 25.25 -26.16
CA GLY A 6 -25.23 25.83 -25.29
C GLY A 6 -25.00 27.30 -24.86
N PHE A 7 -23.83 27.87 -25.16
CA PHE A 7 -23.50 29.28 -24.89
C PHE A 7 -23.15 30.05 -26.18
N THR A 8 -23.64 29.57 -27.32
CA THR A 8 -23.40 30.21 -28.62
C THR A 8 -24.26 31.47 -28.78
N TYR A 9 -23.63 32.62 -28.99
CA TYR A 9 -24.30 33.90 -29.21
C TYR A 9 -24.32 34.24 -30.70
N PRO A 10 -25.48 34.14 -31.39
CA PRO A 10 -25.55 34.34 -32.85
C PRO A 10 -25.11 35.73 -33.31
N GLN A 11 -25.31 36.74 -32.47
CA GLN A 11 -24.95 38.14 -32.75
C GLN A 11 -23.44 38.39 -32.62
N TYR A 12 -22.71 37.51 -31.93
CA TYR A 12 -21.28 37.65 -31.69
C TYR A 12 -20.54 36.33 -31.87
N PRO A 13 -20.44 35.81 -33.11
CA PRO A 13 -19.91 34.48 -33.37
C PRO A 13 -18.40 34.35 -33.07
N SER A 14 -17.66 35.47 -33.02
CA SER A 14 -16.22 35.50 -32.73
C SER A 14 -15.88 35.69 -31.26
N HIS A 15 -16.86 35.95 -30.39
CA HIS A 15 -16.60 36.11 -28.96
C HIS A 15 -16.19 34.78 -28.30
N VAL A 16 -15.41 34.88 -27.23
CA VAL A 16 -15.02 33.75 -26.39
C VAL A 16 -15.61 33.93 -24.99
N CYS A 17 -16.01 32.84 -24.35
CA CYS A 17 -16.50 32.89 -22.97
C CYS A 17 -15.34 33.00 -21.99
N HIS A 18 -15.33 34.05 -21.16
CA HIS A 18 -14.38 34.17 -20.06
C HIS A 18 -14.86 33.33 -18.88
N LEU A 19 -14.05 32.36 -18.48
CA LEU A 19 -14.37 31.49 -17.36
C LEU A 19 -14.12 32.21 -16.02
N GLN A 20 -15.18 32.40 -15.23
CA GLN A 20 -15.09 33.05 -13.92
C GLN A 20 -14.75 32.11 -12.75
N LYS A 21 -15.09 30.81 -12.88
CA LYS A 21 -14.85 29.79 -11.85
C LYS A 21 -14.33 28.51 -12.49
N SER A 22 -13.52 27.75 -11.77
CA SER A 22 -13.03 26.47 -12.28
C SER A 22 -14.18 25.47 -12.50
N PHE A 23 -14.13 24.72 -13.60
CA PHE A 23 -15.07 23.64 -13.90
C PHE A 23 -14.33 22.34 -14.21
N TYR A 24 -15.07 21.23 -14.28
CA TYR A 24 -14.51 19.90 -14.51
C TYR A 24 -13.79 19.79 -15.87
N GLY A 25 -12.68 19.06 -15.92
CA GLY A 25 -11.88 18.87 -17.14
C GLY A 25 -10.76 19.90 -17.34
N LEU A 26 -10.72 20.99 -16.56
CA LEU A 26 -9.55 21.85 -16.52
C LEU A 26 -8.41 21.19 -15.75
N LYS A 27 -7.18 21.32 -16.25
CA LYS A 27 -5.96 20.81 -15.60
C LYS A 27 -5.80 21.34 -14.17
N GLN A 28 -6.20 22.58 -13.91
CA GLN A 28 -6.12 23.24 -12.61
C GLN A 28 -7.31 22.97 -11.69
N ALA A 29 -8.40 22.36 -12.18
CA ALA A 29 -9.62 22.22 -11.40
C ALA A 29 -9.46 21.40 -10.13
N PRO A 30 -8.78 20.24 -10.12
CA PRO A 30 -8.59 19.47 -8.89
C PRO A 30 -7.83 20.27 -7.83
N ARG A 31 -6.81 21.04 -8.24
CA ARG A 31 -6.02 21.88 -7.34
C ARG A 31 -6.84 23.05 -6.78
N ALA A 32 -7.63 23.72 -7.63
CA ALA A 32 -8.48 24.82 -7.20
C ALA A 32 -9.56 24.33 -6.20
N TRP A 33 -10.15 23.17 -6.48
CA TRP A 33 -11.08 22.50 -5.57
C TRP A 33 -10.43 22.17 -4.22
N PHE A 34 -9.28 21.49 -4.25
CA PHE A 34 -8.54 21.13 -3.04
C PHE A 34 -8.19 22.35 -2.19
N ASN A 35 -7.70 23.44 -2.81
CA ASN A 35 -7.39 24.68 -2.09
C ASN A 35 -8.63 25.32 -1.47
N ARG A 36 -9.77 25.31 -2.17
CA ARG A 36 -11.03 25.88 -1.68
C ARG A 36 -11.59 25.09 -0.48
N LEU A 37 -11.56 23.76 -0.57
CA LEU A 37 -12.01 22.88 0.50
C LEU A 37 -11.06 22.94 1.70
N GLY A 38 -9.75 22.84 1.47
CA GLY A 38 -8.73 22.95 2.52
C GLY A 38 -8.77 24.30 3.25
N GLY A 39 -8.91 25.40 2.50
CA GLY A 39 -9.07 26.74 3.08
C GLY A 39 -10.30 26.83 3.99
N TRP A 40 -11.42 26.24 3.59
CA TRP A 40 -12.61 26.17 4.44
C TRP A 40 -12.40 25.27 5.67
N LEU A 41 -11.76 24.12 5.52
CA LEU A 41 -11.46 23.20 6.63
C LEU A 41 -10.62 23.90 7.71
N HIS A 42 -9.66 24.74 7.33
CA HIS A 42 -8.91 25.56 8.29
C HIS A 42 -9.80 26.52 9.10
N THR A 43 -10.87 27.05 8.51
CA THR A 43 -11.85 27.87 9.27
C THR A 43 -12.70 27.06 10.24
N GLN A 44 -12.71 25.72 10.09
CA GLN A 44 -13.41 24.78 10.97
C GLN A 44 -12.45 24.09 11.95
N ASP A 45 -11.28 24.70 12.22
CA ASP A 45 -10.22 24.22 13.11
C ASP A 45 -9.60 22.88 12.70
N PHE A 46 -9.66 22.51 11.41
CA PHE A 46 -8.90 21.39 10.88
C PHE A 46 -7.48 21.81 10.51
N LEU A 47 -6.53 20.94 10.85
CA LEU A 47 -5.14 21.05 10.43
C LEU A 47 -4.90 20.08 9.26
N GLY A 48 -4.19 20.54 8.24
CA GLY A 48 -3.73 19.68 7.16
C GLY A 48 -2.49 18.90 7.61
N SER A 49 -2.47 17.60 7.35
CA SER A 49 -1.32 16.76 7.69
C SER A 49 -0.11 17.12 6.83
N LYS A 50 1.05 17.22 7.48
CA LYS A 50 2.35 17.40 6.81
C LYS A 50 2.87 16.08 6.27
N THR A 51 2.43 14.96 6.85
CA THR A 51 2.84 13.61 6.48
C THR A 51 2.05 13.09 5.27
N ASP A 52 0.75 13.38 5.22
CA ASP A 52 -0.14 13.11 4.08
C ASP A 52 -0.95 14.37 3.75
N THR A 53 -0.63 15.00 2.62
CA THR A 53 -1.26 16.25 2.20
C THR A 53 -2.76 16.13 1.91
N THR A 54 -3.29 14.92 1.73
CA THR A 54 -4.71 14.68 1.45
C THR A 54 -5.55 14.51 2.71
N LEU A 55 -4.90 14.45 3.88
CA LEU A 55 -5.51 14.21 5.17
C LEU A 55 -5.61 15.50 5.98
N PHE A 56 -6.80 15.76 6.52
CA PHE A 56 -7.05 16.81 7.50
C PHE A 56 -7.49 16.16 8.81
N TYR A 57 -7.09 16.73 9.93
CA TYR A 57 -7.47 16.22 11.25
C TYR A 57 -7.79 17.35 12.22
N ARG A 58 -8.68 17.04 13.15
CA ARG A 58 -9.06 17.91 14.27
C ARG A 58 -9.12 17.05 15.51
N CYS A 59 -8.20 17.28 16.43
CA CYS A 59 -8.09 16.56 17.69
C CYS A 59 -8.33 17.53 18.84
N THR A 60 -9.43 17.35 19.57
CA THR A 60 -9.72 18.03 20.83
C THR A 60 -9.51 17.06 21.99
N SER A 61 -9.64 17.54 23.23
CA SER A 61 -9.60 16.67 24.41
C SER A 61 -10.73 15.64 24.46
N SER A 62 -11.84 15.87 23.73
CA SER A 62 -13.05 15.05 23.78
C SER A 62 -13.38 14.33 22.47
N SER A 63 -12.80 14.73 21.33
CA SER A 63 -13.07 14.11 20.04
C SER A 63 -11.91 14.23 19.07
N LYS A 64 -11.73 13.19 18.26
CA LYS A 64 -10.82 13.15 17.11
C LYS A 64 -11.63 12.91 15.84
N VAL A 65 -11.49 13.81 14.87
CA VAL A 65 -12.09 13.68 13.55
C VAL A 65 -11.02 13.84 12.48
N TYR A 66 -11.05 12.94 11.51
CA TYR A 66 -10.15 12.86 10.37
C TYR A 66 -10.97 12.94 9.09
N ILE A 67 -10.48 13.70 8.11
CA ILE A 67 -11.09 13.89 6.80
C ILE A 67 -10.02 13.59 5.77
N PHE A 68 -10.21 12.51 5.01
CA PHE A 68 -9.37 12.14 3.89
C PHE A 68 -10.05 12.57 2.59
N ILE A 69 -9.31 13.26 1.71
CA ILE A 69 -9.85 13.86 0.49
C ILE A 69 -9.13 13.28 -0.72
N TYR A 70 -9.86 12.64 -1.62
CA TYR A 70 -9.35 12.23 -2.91
C TYR A 70 -10.17 12.89 -4.02
N VAL A 71 -9.65 13.99 -4.57
CA VAL A 71 -10.37 14.80 -5.57
C VAL A 71 -11.74 15.22 -5.01
N ASP A 72 -12.83 14.66 -5.51
CA ASP A 72 -14.22 14.91 -5.12
C ASP A 72 -14.75 13.93 -4.07
N ASP A 73 -14.07 12.80 -3.85
CA ASP A 73 -14.43 11.81 -2.84
C ASP A 73 -13.87 12.21 -1.46
N ILE A 74 -14.74 12.27 -0.45
CA ILE A 74 -14.38 12.64 0.92
C ILE A 74 -14.75 11.49 1.87
N LEU A 75 -13.77 11.02 2.64
CA LEU A 75 -13.96 10.04 3.68
C LEU A 75 -13.77 10.69 5.05
N ILE A 76 -14.80 10.62 5.90
CA ILE A 76 -14.76 11.18 7.25
C ILE A 76 -14.75 10.04 8.27
N LYS A 77 -13.80 10.08 9.21
CA LYS A 77 -13.70 9.14 10.32
C LYS A 77 -13.52 9.89 11.62
N GLY A 78 -14.23 9.48 12.66
CA GLY A 78 -14.00 10.00 14.01
C GLY A 78 -14.39 9.00 15.09
N ASP A 79 -14.20 9.43 16.33
CA ASP A 79 -14.59 8.72 17.56
C ASP A 79 -15.96 9.17 18.11
N ASP A 80 -16.38 10.40 17.82
CA ASP A 80 -17.69 10.95 18.20
C ASP A 80 -18.65 11.08 17.00
N PRO A 81 -19.72 10.27 16.93
CA PRO A 81 -20.74 10.38 15.89
C PRO A 81 -21.44 11.73 15.82
N LYS A 82 -21.55 12.47 16.93
CA LYS A 82 -22.17 13.81 16.95
C LYS A 82 -21.26 14.82 16.26
N ALA A 83 -19.96 14.81 16.57
CA ALA A 83 -18.98 15.64 15.89
C ALA A 83 -18.94 15.38 14.38
N ILE A 84 -19.00 14.11 13.96
CA ILE A 84 -19.06 13.74 12.53
C ILE A 84 -20.33 14.32 11.87
N THR A 85 -21.50 14.10 12.46
CA THR A 85 -22.77 14.61 11.94
C THR A 85 -22.77 16.14 11.81
N ALA A 86 -22.24 16.84 12.82
CA ALA A 86 -22.14 18.30 12.80
C ALA A 86 -21.24 18.80 11.66
N ILE A 87 -20.12 18.13 11.41
CA ILE A 87 -19.22 18.47 10.30
C ILE A 87 -19.88 18.21 8.95
N ILE A 88 -20.56 17.07 8.77
CA ILE A 88 -21.28 16.76 7.52
C ILE A 88 -22.33 17.85 7.25
N GLN A 89 -23.07 18.28 8.27
CA GLN A 89 -24.04 19.38 8.13
C GLN A 89 -23.39 20.71 7.76
N SER A 90 -22.22 21.04 8.35
CA SER A 90 -21.46 22.23 8.00
C SER A 90 -20.95 22.19 6.56
N LEU A 91 -20.44 21.02 6.15
CA LEU A 91 -19.95 20.75 4.79
C LEU A 91 -21.08 20.90 3.76
N SER A 92 -22.27 20.34 4.04
CA SER A 92 -23.45 20.43 3.16
C SER A 92 -24.04 21.84 3.03
N LYS A 93 -23.79 22.72 4.01
CA LYS A 93 -24.21 24.13 3.92
C LYS A 93 -23.29 24.93 3.00
N GLU A 94 -21.99 24.62 3.03
CA GLU A 94 -20.98 25.33 2.25
C GLU A 94 -20.86 24.79 0.82
N PHE A 95 -20.93 23.47 0.67
CA PHE A 95 -20.68 22.76 -0.58
C PHE A 95 -21.88 21.88 -0.95
N SER A 96 -22.13 21.76 -2.25
CA SER A 96 -23.10 20.80 -2.77
C SER A 96 -22.51 19.39 -2.69
N ILE A 97 -22.72 18.72 -1.57
CA ILE A 97 -22.25 17.36 -1.29
C ILE A 97 -23.41 16.40 -1.05
N ARG A 98 -23.20 15.14 -1.38
CA ARG A 98 -24.14 14.05 -1.12
C ARG A 98 -23.56 13.14 -0.07
N ASP A 99 -24.23 13.02 1.07
CA ASP A 99 -23.88 12.03 2.07
C ASP A 99 -24.28 10.63 1.58
N LEU A 100 -23.32 9.71 1.53
CA LEU A 100 -23.49 8.31 1.13
C LEU A 100 -23.66 7.38 2.33
N GLY A 101 -23.69 7.93 3.56
CA GLY A 101 -23.79 7.18 4.80
C GLY A 101 -22.48 6.50 5.17
N TYR A 102 -22.58 5.33 5.82
CA TYR A 102 -21.40 4.57 6.22
C TYR A 102 -20.58 4.13 5.00
N ALA A 103 -19.25 4.30 5.12
CA ALA A 103 -18.30 3.90 4.10
C ALA A 103 -18.40 2.39 3.83
N HIS A 104 -18.86 2.05 2.63
CA HIS A 104 -18.95 0.69 2.11
C HIS A 104 -18.17 0.53 0.80
N TYR A 105 -17.88 1.64 0.11
CA TYR A 105 -17.06 1.69 -1.09
C TYR A 105 -16.31 3.01 -1.15
N PHE A 106 -15.01 2.98 -1.37
CA PHE A 106 -14.17 4.16 -1.51
C PHE A 106 -13.01 3.86 -2.45
N LEU A 107 -12.84 4.64 -3.52
CA LEU A 107 -11.76 4.47 -4.50
C LEU A 107 -11.60 3.02 -4.98
N GLY A 108 -12.67 2.36 -5.43
CA GLY A 108 -12.53 0.98 -5.92
C GLY A 108 -12.34 -0.09 -4.84
N ILE A 109 -12.33 0.27 -3.55
CA ILE A 109 -12.19 -0.62 -2.41
C ILE A 109 -13.54 -0.74 -1.69
N GLU A 110 -13.99 -1.96 -1.50
CA GLU A 110 -15.17 -2.34 -0.72
C GLU A 110 -14.80 -2.50 0.76
N LEU A 111 -15.56 -1.88 1.65
CA LEU A 111 -15.38 -1.96 3.09
C LEU A 111 -16.51 -2.79 3.69
N HIS A 112 -16.19 -4.00 4.15
CA HIS A 112 -17.13 -4.89 4.81
C HIS A 112 -16.90 -4.88 6.32
N SER A 113 -17.68 -4.08 7.04
CA SER A 113 -17.61 -4.01 8.50
C SER A 113 -18.38 -5.16 9.16
N HIS A 114 -17.81 -5.74 10.21
CA HIS A 114 -18.40 -6.82 11.01
C HIS A 114 -18.06 -6.66 12.50
N SER A 115 -18.62 -7.51 13.37
CA SER A 115 -18.43 -7.38 14.83
C SER A 115 -16.97 -7.42 15.28
N LYS A 116 -16.16 -8.30 14.65
CA LYS A 116 -14.73 -8.46 14.97
C LYS A 116 -13.79 -7.40 14.36
N GLY A 117 -14.27 -6.53 13.47
CA GLY A 117 -13.37 -5.77 12.59
C GLY A 117 -13.95 -5.34 11.25
N SER A 118 -13.09 -5.09 10.27
CA SER A 118 -13.48 -4.75 8.90
C SER A 118 -12.60 -5.50 7.89
N LEU A 119 -13.18 -5.97 6.80
CA LEU A 119 -12.49 -6.56 5.66
C LEU A 119 -12.47 -5.53 4.52
N LEU A 120 -11.28 -5.27 3.96
CA LEU A 120 -11.17 -4.54 2.70
C LEU A 120 -11.17 -5.53 1.54
N SER A 121 -11.97 -5.29 0.52
CA SER A 121 -12.00 -6.12 -0.69
C SER A 121 -11.99 -5.27 -1.95
N GLN A 122 -11.58 -5.86 -3.07
CA GLN A 122 -11.71 -5.27 -4.41
C GLN A 122 -12.51 -6.20 -5.33
N SER A 123 -13.49 -6.94 -4.78
CA SER A 123 -14.27 -7.96 -5.52
C SER A 123 -14.87 -7.42 -6.80
N LYS A 124 -15.59 -6.29 -6.74
CA LYS A 124 -16.19 -5.64 -7.93
C LYS A 124 -15.14 -5.23 -8.95
N TYR A 125 -14.02 -4.68 -8.48
CA TYR A 125 -12.93 -4.23 -9.34
C TYR A 125 -12.25 -5.42 -10.05
N ILE A 126 -12.04 -6.54 -9.33
CA ILE A 126 -11.51 -7.79 -9.88
C ILE A 126 -12.48 -8.40 -10.91
N LEU A 127 -13.80 -8.38 -10.66
CA LEU A 127 -14.79 -8.85 -11.62
C LEU A 127 -14.76 -8.05 -12.93
N GLY A 128 -14.70 -6.71 -12.82
CA GLY A 128 -14.54 -5.84 -14.00
C GLY A 128 -13.21 -6.08 -14.74
N LEU A 129 -12.12 -6.33 -14.01
CA LEU A 129 -10.83 -6.73 -14.58
C LEU A 129 -10.93 -8.04 -15.37
N LEU A 130 -11.61 -9.05 -14.84
CA LEU A 130 -11.80 -10.34 -15.52
C LEU A 130 -12.60 -10.19 -16.81
N GLN A 131 -13.67 -9.38 -16.79
CA GLN A 131 -14.45 -9.07 -17.99
C GLN A 131 -13.61 -8.36 -19.05
N ARG A 132 -12.83 -7.34 -18.65
CA ARG A 132 -11.92 -6.60 -19.53
C ARG A 132 -10.87 -7.51 -20.17
N ALA A 133 -10.37 -8.49 -19.42
CA ALA A 133 -9.42 -9.48 -19.91
C ALA A 133 -10.08 -10.63 -20.70
N LYS A 134 -11.41 -10.68 -20.83
CA LYS A 134 -12.19 -11.80 -21.39
C LYS A 134 -11.90 -13.13 -20.68
N MET A 135 -11.83 -13.10 -19.35
CA MET A 135 -11.49 -14.22 -18.47
C MET A 135 -12.55 -14.52 -17.40
N ASP A 136 -13.74 -13.94 -17.54
CA ASP A 136 -14.91 -14.21 -16.70
C ASP A 136 -15.30 -15.70 -16.71
N GLY A 137 -15.13 -16.41 -17.83
CA GLY A 137 -15.36 -17.86 -17.96
C GLY A 137 -14.20 -18.76 -17.53
N ALA A 138 -13.02 -18.23 -17.18
CA ALA A 138 -11.81 -19.04 -16.97
C ALA A 138 -11.88 -19.94 -15.73
N HIS A 139 -11.28 -21.13 -15.73
CA HIS A 139 -11.24 -21.95 -14.50
C HIS A 139 -10.26 -21.39 -13.47
N PRO A 140 -10.64 -21.29 -12.17
CA PRO A 140 -9.75 -20.77 -11.14
C PRO A 140 -8.51 -21.67 -10.94
N ILE A 141 -7.47 -21.11 -10.33
CA ILE A 141 -6.26 -21.83 -9.93
C ILE A 141 -5.87 -21.44 -8.51
N SER A 142 -5.19 -22.32 -7.79
CA SER A 142 -4.84 -22.12 -6.36
C SER A 142 -3.58 -21.28 -6.13
N THR A 143 -2.78 -21.02 -7.17
CA THR A 143 -1.51 -20.31 -7.03
C THR A 143 -1.32 -19.21 -8.09
N PRO A 144 -0.92 -17.99 -7.68
CA PRO A 144 -0.69 -16.89 -8.61
C PRO A 144 0.64 -17.01 -9.35
N ILE A 145 1.51 -17.92 -8.90
CA ILE A 145 2.91 -18.04 -9.29
C ILE A 145 3.08 -18.65 -10.66
N PHE A 146 3.99 -18.06 -11.43
CA PHE A 146 4.49 -18.63 -12.67
C PHE A 146 6.00 -18.38 -12.76
N THR A 147 6.72 -19.36 -13.29
CA THR A 147 8.11 -19.20 -13.69
C THR A 147 8.16 -18.49 -15.03
N LEU A 148 8.54 -17.21 -15.01
CA LEU A 148 8.88 -16.46 -16.21
C LEU A 148 10.19 -17.01 -16.78
N SER A 149 10.10 -17.94 -17.72
CA SER A 149 11.28 -18.40 -18.47
C SER A 149 11.77 -17.28 -19.37
N ILE A 150 13.09 -17.14 -19.45
CA ILE A 150 13.74 -16.14 -20.29
C ILE A 150 13.93 -16.78 -21.67
N LYS A 151 13.13 -16.29 -22.62
CA LYS A 151 13.28 -16.38 -24.08
C LYS A 151 12.96 -17.72 -24.74
N THR A 152 11.75 -17.79 -25.31
CA THR A 152 11.43 -18.56 -26.54
C THR A 152 10.13 -18.09 -27.21
N SER A 153 9.21 -17.43 -26.48
CA SER A 153 7.94 -16.97 -27.07
C SER A 153 8.03 -15.67 -27.88
N PRO A 154 7.18 -15.53 -28.92
CA PRO A 154 7.05 -14.29 -29.69
C PRO A 154 6.48 -13.14 -28.83
N THR A 155 6.73 -11.91 -29.28
CA THR A 155 6.10 -10.71 -28.73
C THR A 155 4.59 -10.79 -28.89
N MET A 156 3.87 -10.27 -27.90
CA MET A 156 2.41 -10.23 -27.96
C MET A 156 1.91 -9.36 -29.12
N ASN A 157 0.79 -9.77 -29.72
CA ASN A 157 0.10 -8.99 -30.75
C ASN A 157 -0.48 -7.67 -30.21
N ASP A 158 -0.94 -7.64 -28.95
CA ASP A 158 -1.50 -6.44 -28.31
C ASP A 158 -0.79 -6.09 -26.98
N PRO A 159 0.34 -5.36 -27.05
CA PRO A 159 1.04 -4.87 -25.87
C PRO A 159 0.23 -3.85 -25.03
N LEU A 160 -0.76 -3.17 -25.63
CA LEU A 160 -1.57 -2.18 -24.91
C LEU A 160 -2.51 -2.87 -23.92
N LEU A 161 -3.13 -3.99 -24.32
CA LEU A 161 -3.91 -4.82 -23.42
C LEU A 161 -3.07 -5.28 -22.22
N TYR A 162 -1.85 -5.76 -22.46
CA TYR A 162 -0.94 -6.17 -21.39
C TYR A 162 -0.70 -5.04 -20.38
N ARG A 163 -0.24 -3.88 -20.87
CA ARG A 163 0.06 -2.71 -20.03
C ARG A 163 -1.16 -2.26 -19.25
N SER A 164 -2.32 -2.26 -19.90
CA SER A 164 -3.54 -1.84 -19.24
C SER A 164 -3.99 -2.82 -18.16
N ILE A 165 -3.89 -4.14 -18.39
CA ILE A 165 -4.25 -5.16 -17.39
C ILE A 165 -3.28 -5.12 -16.21
N ILE A 166 -1.98 -4.96 -16.48
CA ILE A 166 -0.96 -4.80 -15.44
C ILE A 166 -1.21 -3.54 -14.59
N GLY A 167 -1.56 -2.40 -15.21
CA GLY A 167 -1.89 -1.18 -14.47
C GLY A 167 -3.07 -1.38 -13.50
N VAL A 168 -4.10 -2.12 -13.93
CA VAL A 168 -5.25 -2.48 -13.09
C VAL A 168 -4.82 -3.47 -11.99
N LEU A 169 -4.00 -4.48 -12.31
CA LEU A 169 -3.46 -5.42 -11.32
C LEU A 169 -2.59 -4.75 -10.25
N GLN A 170 -1.82 -3.74 -10.64
CA GLN A 170 -1.02 -2.92 -9.72
C GLN A 170 -1.92 -2.17 -8.73
N TYR A 171 -3.14 -1.80 -9.13
CA TYR A 171 -4.11 -1.22 -8.21
C TYR A 171 -4.73 -2.26 -7.27
N VAL A 172 -4.93 -3.50 -7.75
CA VAL A 172 -5.45 -4.62 -6.95
C VAL A 172 -4.48 -5.00 -5.80
N THR A 173 -3.18 -4.72 -5.93
CA THR A 173 -2.22 -5.03 -4.86
C THR A 173 -2.48 -4.25 -3.58
N ILE A 174 -3.32 -3.20 -3.61
CA ILE A 174 -3.72 -2.41 -2.43
C ILE A 174 -4.56 -3.23 -1.44
N THR A 175 -5.33 -4.22 -1.89
CA THR A 175 -6.02 -5.16 -0.98
C THR A 175 -5.54 -6.61 -1.17
N ARG A 176 -4.54 -6.85 -2.02
CA ARG A 176 -4.04 -8.19 -2.35
C ARG A 176 -2.53 -8.28 -2.16
N PRO A 177 -2.04 -8.31 -0.91
CA PRO A 177 -0.61 -8.46 -0.63
C PRO A 177 0.00 -9.70 -1.28
N ASP A 178 -0.80 -10.75 -1.44
CA ASP A 178 -0.48 -12.05 -1.96
C ASP A 178 -0.13 -12.13 -3.45
N ILE A 179 -0.57 -11.13 -4.24
CA ILE A 179 -0.20 -11.03 -5.65
C ILE A 179 0.92 -10.00 -5.88
N THR A 180 1.32 -9.23 -4.86
CA THR A 180 2.23 -8.08 -5.00
C THR A 180 3.54 -8.48 -5.69
N PHE A 181 4.13 -9.59 -5.29
CA PHE A 181 5.37 -10.10 -5.88
C PHE A 181 5.21 -10.44 -7.37
N VAL A 182 4.19 -11.23 -7.72
CA VAL A 182 4.02 -11.68 -9.11
C VAL A 182 3.60 -10.54 -10.04
N VAL A 183 2.83 -9.57 -9.54
CA VAL A 183 2.47 -8.35 -10.27
C VAL A 183 3.71 -7.48 -10.48
N SER A 184 4.52 -7.26 -9.43
CA SER A 184 5.79 -6.52 -9.51
C SER A 184 6.76 -7.15 -10.53
N ARG A 185 6.80 -8.49 -10.61
CA ARG A 185 7.55 -9.19 -11.67
C ARG A 185 6.97 -8.96 -13.06
N ALA A 186 5.66 -9.04 -13.23
CA ALA A 186 5.01 -8.82 -14.52
C ALA A 186 5.20 -7.36 -15.01
N CYS A 187 5.20 -6.39 -14.10
CA CYS A 187 5.49 -4.97 -14.40
C CYS A 187 6.86 -4.76 -15.07
N GLN A 188 7.86 -5.63 -14.84
CA GLN A 188 9.19 -5.50 -15.44
C GLN A 188 9.17 -5.70 -16.97
N PHE A 189 8.12 -6.29 -17.52
CA PHE A 189 8.02 -6.64 -18.94
C PHE A 189 7.05 -5.74 -19.73
N MET A 190 6.57 -4.64 -19.14
CA MET A 190 5.63 -3.73 -19.79
C MET A 190 6.15 -3.11 -21.09
N HIS A 191 7.48 -2.95 -21.24
CA HIS A 191 8.06 -2.37 -22.45
C HIS A 191 7.85 -3.28 -23.67
N ALA A 192 8.16 -4.57 -23.54
CA ALA A 192 8.07 -5.56 -24.61
C ALA A 192 7.54 -6.91 -24.05
N PRO A 193 6.21 -7.05 -23.90
CA PRO A 193 5.62 -8.26 -23.35
C PRO A 193 5.57 -9.38 -24.41
N THR A 194 5.78 -10.63 -23.98
CA THR A 194 5.71 -11.85 -24.82
C THR A 194 4.49 -12.70 -24.45
N GLU A 195 4.16 -13.69 -25.29
CA GLU A 195 3.04 -14.61 -25.00
C GLU A 195 3.23 -15.41 -23.70
N ASP A 196 4.47 -15.71 -23.29
CA ASP A 196 4.74 -16.32 -21.98
C ASP A 196 4.41 -15.37 -20.84
N HIS A 197 4.76 -14.08 -20.99
CA HIS A 197 4.42 -13.05 -20.01
C HIS A 197 2.90 -12.94 -19.86
N TRP A 198 2.18 -13.00 -20.98
CA TRP A 198 0.72 -12.97 -20.99
C TRP A 198 0.11 -14.21 -20.32
N THR A 199 0.66 -15.38 -20.58
CA THR A 199 0.25 -16.63 -19.94
C THR A 199 0.40 -16.54 -18.42
N GLY A 200 1.48 -15.91 -17.96
CA GLY A 200 1.70 -15.56 -16.57
C GLY A 200 0.62 -14.65 -15.97
N VAL A 201 0.30 -13.55 -16.66
CA VAL A 201 -0.77 -12.63 -16.25
C VAL A 201 -2.13 -13.33 -16.21
N LYS A 202 -2.44 -14.15 -17.22
CA LYS A 202 -3.65 -14.99 -17.23
C LYS A 202 -3.72 -15.90 -15.99
N ARG A 203 -2.59 -16.43 -15.53
CA ARG A 203 -2.56 -17.24 -14.29
C ARG A 203 -2.90 -16.41 -13.05
N ILE A 204 -2.37 -15.19 -12.93
CA ILE A 204 -2.75 -14.25 -11.86
C ILE A 204 -4.26 -14.01 -11.89
N LEU A 205 -4.83 -13.74 -13.07
CA LEU A 205 -6.27 -13.52 -13.24
C LEU A 205 -7.11 -14.73 -12.83
N ARG A 206 -6.69 -15.95 -13.21
CA ARG A 206 -7.35 -17.19 -12.77
C ARG A 206 -7.28 -17.38 -11.25
N TYR A 207 -6.16 -17.00 -10.64
CA TYR A 207 -6.00 -17.08 -9.20
C TYR A 207 -6.94 -16.09 -8.49
N LEU A 208 -6.97 -14.83 -8.96
CA LEU A 208 -7.90 -13.83 -8.47
C LEU A 208 -9.36 -14.28 -8.60
N LYS A 209 -9.72 -14.96 -9.69
CA LYS A 209 -11.07 -15.52 -9.85
C LYS A 209 -11.43 -16.55 -8.77
N GLY A 210 -10.48 -17.37 -8.32
CA GLY A 210 -10.70 -18.32 -7.23
C GLY A 210 -10.72 -17.68 -5.84
N THR A 211 -10.23 -16.45 -5.73
CA THR A 211 -9.95 -15.76 -4.46
C THR A 211 -10.55 -14.35 -4.43
N ILE A 212 -11.66 -14.13 -5.13
CA ILE A 212 -12.26 -12.79 -5.32
C ILE A 212 -12.59 -12.13 -3.97
N LEU A 213 -13.01 -12.93 -2.99
CA LEU A 213 -13.43 -12.46 -1.67
C LEU A 213 -12.26 -12.26 -0.68
N TYR A 214 -11.01 -12.47 -1.11
CA TYR A 214 -9.85 -12.32 -0.23
C TYR A 214 -9.45 -10.85 -0.12
N GLY A 215 -9.02 -10.46 1.08
CA GLY A 215 -8.43 -9.16 1.36
C GLY A 215 -8.00 -9.02 2.81
N PRO A 216 -7.37 -7.90 3.19
CA PRO A 216 -6.86 -7.70 4.55
C PRO A 216 -8.02 -7.51 5.52
N GLN A 217 -7.94 -8.24 6.64
CA GLN A 217 -8.86 -8.12 7.75
C GLN A 217 -8.24 -7.28 8.86
N PHE A 218 -8.94 -6.21 9.25
CA PHE A 218 -8.59 -5.33 10.35
C PHE A 218 -9.38 -5.72 11.58
N HIS A 219 -8.69 -6.16 12.63
CA HIS A 219 -9.26 -6.50 13.93
C HIS A 219 -9.41 -5.26 14.81
N ARG A 220 -10.54 -5.16 15.51
CA ARG A 220 -10.85 -4.03 16.41
C ARG A 220 -9.96 -4.01 17.66
N HIS A 221 -9.62 -5.18 18.20
CA HIS A 221 -8.81 -5.32 19.40
C HIS A 221 -7.38 -5.72 19.00
N SER A 222 -6.58 -4.72 18.62
CA SER A 222 -5.15 -4.88 18.36
C SER A 222 -4.35 -3.94 19.26
N SER A 223 -3.14 -4.34 19.63
CA SER A 223 -2.20 -3.42 20.27
C SER A 223 -1.85 -2.26 19.33
N HIS A 224 -1.47 -1.12 19.89
CA HIS A 224 -0.90 0.00 19.14
C HIS A 224 0.62 -0.14 18.99
N THR A 225 1.12 -1.36 18.87
CA THR A 225 2.55 -1.65 18.69
C THR A 225 2.85 -1.82 17.20
N LEU A 226 3.96 -1.26 16.71
CA LEU A 226 4.39 -1.46 15.33
C LEU A 226 5.38 -2.62 15.24
N HIS A 227 5.11 -3.54 14.32
CA HIS A 227 5.98 -4.65 13.98
C HIS A 227 6.23 -4.68 12.49
N ALA A 228 7.48 -4.83 12.07
CA ALA A 228 7.84 -4.96 10.67
C ALA A 228 8.59 -6.27 10.42
N PHE A 229 8.42 -6.80 9.23
CA PHE A 229 9.12 -7.96 8.71
C PHE A 229 9.79 -7.53 7.41
N SER A 230 11.07 -7.87 7.23
CA SER A 230 11.82 -7.57 6.02
C SER A 230 12.63 -8.78 5.56
N ASP A 231 12.64 -9.00 4.25
CA ASP A 231 13.35 -10.11 3.58
C ASP A 231 13.81 -9.66 2.18
N ALA A 232 14.86 -10.30 1.64
CA ALA A 232 15.39 -10.04 0.30
C ALA A 232 15.85 -11.32 -0.42
N ASP A 233 15.52 -11.46 -1.71
CA ASP A 233 15.92 -12.62 -2.52
C ASP A 233 17.24 -12.29 -3.21
N TRP A 234 18.33 -12.77 -2.61
CA TRP A 234 19.66 -12.48 -3.16
C TRP A 234 19.81 -13.04 -4.58
N ALA A 235 20.13 -12.14 -5.53
CA ALA A 235 20.33 -12.44 -6.95
C ALA A 235 19.14 -13.16 -7.62
N GLY A 236 17.92 -12.96 -7.12
CA GLY A 236 16.71 -13.68 -7.54
C GLY A 236 16.26 -13.46 -8.99
N SER A 237 16.70 -12.38 -9.64
CA SER A 237 16.48 -12.17 -11.07
C SER A 237 17.61 -12.78 -11.91
N PRO A 238 17.35 -13.80 -12.76
CA PRO A 238 18.39 -14.40 -13.59
C PRO A 238 18.93 -13.45 -14.67
N ASN A 239 18.14 -12.44 -15.06
CA ASN A 239 18.46 -11.50 -16.14
C ASN A 239 19.52 -10.47 -15.75
N ASP A 240 19.38 -9.84 -14.59
CA ASP A 240 20.25 -8.73 -14.15
C ASP A 240 20.87 -8.96 -12.77
N ARG A 241 20.65 -10.14 -12.18
CA ARG A 241 21.14 -10.54 -10.85
C ARG A 241 20.79 -9.55 -9.74
N ARG A 242 19.78 -8.70 -9.96
CA ARG A 242 19.27 -7.81 -8.93
C ARG A 242 18.37 -8.58 -7.98
N SER A 243 18.48 -8.22 -6.71
CA SER A 243 17.62 -8.76 -5.66
C SER A 243 16.30 -7.99 -5.67
N THR A 244 15.24 -8.63 -5.21
CA THR A 244 13.98 -8.02 -4.80
C THR A 244 14.09 -7.81 -3.28
N GLY A 245 13.42 -6.79 -2.75
CA GLY A 245 13.27 -6.58 -1.33
C GLY A 245 11.79 -6.46 -1.02
N GLY A 246 11.38 -7.03 0.10
CA GLY A 246 10.01 -7.03 0.55
C GLY A 246 9.91 -6.63 2.00
N PHE A 247 8.77 -6.06 2.36
CA PHE A 247 8.43 -5.84 3.76
C PHE A 247 6.93 -5.97 3.99
N ALA A 248 6.58 -6.26 5.25
CA ALA A 248 5.23 -6.12 5.77
C ALA A 248 5.27 -5.47 7.14
N ILE A 249 4.41 -4.47 7.35
CA ILE A 249 4.30 -3.69 8.57
C ILE A 249 2.90 -3.89 9.15
N PHE A 250 2.88 -4.21 10.42
CA PHE A 250 1.70 -4.49 11.21
C PHE A 250 1.54 -3.44 12.31
N LEU A 251 0.30 -2.99 12.52
CA LEU A 251 -0.14 -2.29 13.72
C LEU A 251 -0.92 -3.27 14.59
N GLY A 252 -0.26 -3.77 15.63
CA GLY A 252 -0.69 -4.94 16.39
C GLY A 252 -0.82 -6.15 15.45
N ASN A 253 -2.05 -6.62 15.25
CA ASN A 253 -2.33 -7.80 14.42
C ASN A 253 -2.75 -7.43 12.99
N ASN A 254 -2.83 -6.15 12.68
CA ASN A 254 -3.38 -5.66 11.42
C ASN A 254 -2.25 -5.31 10.45
N LEU A 255 -2.23 -5.97 9.28
CA LEU A 255 -1.32 -5.61 8.20
C LEU A 255 -1.73 -4.25 7.61
N ILE A 256 -0.88 -3.24 7.72
CA ILE A 256 -1.20 -1.86 7.32
C ILE A 256 -0.36 -1.35 6.15
N SER A 257 0.85 -1.88 5.94
CA SER A 257 1.70 -1.52 4.79
C SER A 257 2.53 -2.72 4.36
N TRP A 258 2.74 -2.86 3.05
CA TRP A 258 3.55 -3.93 2.47
C TRP A 258 4.14 -3.50 1.13
N SER A 259 5.23 -4.14 0.74
CA SER A 259 5.88 -3.88 -0.54
C SER A 259 6.63 -5.08 -1.06
N SER A 260 6.75 -5.18 -2.38
CA SER A 260 7.66 -6.08 -3.09
C SER A 260 8.29 -5.31 -4.25
N LYS A 261 9.56 -4.96 -4.12
CA LYS A 261 10.24 -4.07 -5.06
C LYS A 261 11.60 -4.62 -5.44
N LYS A 262 11.88 -4.64 -6.74
CA LYS A 262 13.22 -4.93 -7.26
C LYS A 262 14.20 -3.84 -6.83
N GLN A 263 15.32 -4.23 -6.23
CA GLN A 263 16.39 -3.32 -5.84
C GLN A 263 16.98 -2.64 -7.07
N SER A 264 17.29 -1.34 -6.95
CA SER A 264 17.84 -0.54 -8.04
C SER A 264 19.28 -0.93 -8.38
N THR A 265 20.04 -1.37 -7.38
CA THR A 265 21.45 -1.76 -7.48
C THR A 265 21.62 -3.26 -7.28
N VAL A 266 22.65 -3.84 -7.91
CA VAL A 266 23.02 -5.24 -7.71
C VAL A 266 23.76 -5.34 -6.37
N SER A 267 23.29 -6.24 -5.51
CA SER A 267 23.91 -6.50 -4.20
C SER A 267 24.96 -7.60 -4.32
N ARG A 268 26.16 -7.35 -3.77
CA ARG A 268 27.32 -8.25 -3.88
C ARG A 268 27.29 -9.38 -2.85
N SER A 269 26.44 -9.28 -1.82
CA SER A 269 26.20 -10.32 -0.82
C SER A 269 24.71 -10.36 -0.43
N SER A 270 24.28 -11.48 0.16
CA SER A 270 22.94 -11.60 0.75
C SER A 270 22.74 -10.58 1.86
N THR A 271 23.72 -10.40 2.73
CA THR A 271 23.70 -9.39 3.80
C THR A 271 23.49 -7.96 3.26
N GLU A 272 24.09 -7.61 2.12
CA GLU A 272 23.86 -6.29 1.49
C GLU A 272 22.43 -6.14 0.96
N ALA A 273 21.89 -7.18 0.33
CA ALA A 273 20.51 -7.18 -0.17
C ALA A 273 19.51 -7.03 0.98
N GLU A 274 19.69 -7.79 2.05
CA GLU A 274 18.87 -7.72 3.27
C GLU A 274 18.94 -6.35 3.93
N TYR A 275 20.14 -5.78 4.04
CA TYR A 275 20.30 -4.46 4.65
C TYR A 275 19.55 -3.36 3.88
N LYS A 276 19.55 -3.42 2.55
CA LYS A 276 18.73 -2.51 1.72
C LYS A 276 17.24 -2.71 1.94
N ALA A 277 16.78 -3.95 2.15
CA ALA A 277 15.38 -4.22 2.47
C ALA A 277 15.01 -3.63 3.84
N ILE A 278 15.87 -3.80 4.85
CA ILE A 278 15.73 -3.19 6.18
C ILE A 278 15.64 -1.66 6.06
N ALA A 279 16.51 -1.01 5.29
CA ALA A 279 16.49 0.44 5.11
C ALA A 279 15.17 0.93 4.52
N ASN A 280 14.63 0.25 3.50
CA ASN A 280 13.32 0.58 2.93
C ASN A 280 12.18 0.39 3.94
N ALA A 281 12.19 -0.71 4.70
CA ALA A 281 11.18 -0.96 5.73
C ALA A 281 11.24 0.07 6.87
N ILE A 282 12.44 0.54 7.26
CA ILE A 282 12.61 1.60 8.25
C ILE A 282 12.10 2.94 7.74
N ALA A 283 12.34 3.29 6.48
CA ALA A 283 11.81 4.52 5.89
C ALA A 283 10.28 4.57 5.99
N GLU A 284 9.61 3.46 5.66
CA GLU A 284 8.17 3.32 5.77
C GLU A 284 7.69 3.37 7.24
N LEU A 285 8.39 2.70 8.17
CA LEU A 285 8.09 2.76 9.60
C LEU A 285 8.19 4.20 10.15
N VAL A 286 9.21 4.94 9.76
CA VAL A 286 9.40 6.33 10.20
C VAL A 286 8.26 7.20 9.68
N TRP A 287 7.87 7.04 8.41
CA TRP A 287 6.71 7.74 7.85
C TRP A 287 5.41 7.40 8.60
N LEU A 288 5.16 6.11 8.88
CA LEU A 288 4.00 5.67 9.66
C LEU A 288 4.00 6.21 11.09
N GLN A 289 5.15 6.22 11.77
CA GLN A 289 5.27 6.81 13.12
C GLN A 289 4.96 8.32 13.09
N SER A 290 5.50 9.05 12.11
CA SER A 290 5.21 10.47 11.93
C SER A 290 3.71 10.72 11.70
N LEU A 291 3.08 9.93 10.83
CA LEU A 291 1.65 10.03 10.54
C LEU A 291 0.81 9.74 11.79
N LEU A 292 1.08 8.63 12.47
CA LEU A 292 0.34 8.23 13.66
C LEU A 292 0.48 9.23 14.82
N ASN A 293 1.68 9.81 15.01
CA ASN A 293 1.90 10.86 15.99
C ASN A 293 1.11 12.14 15.65
N GLU A 294 1.10 12.54 14.37
CA GLU A 294 0.33 13.69 13.89
C GLU A 294 -1.18 13.49 14.11
N LEU A 295 -1.67 12.27 13.89
CA LEU A 295 -3.05 11.88 14.14
C LEU A 295 -3.37 11.65 15.63
N HIS A 296 -2.45 11.94 16.54
CA HIS A 296 -2.63 11.73 17.99
C HIS A 296 -2.98 10.27 18.33
N LEU A 297 -2.40 9.32 17.59
CA LEU A 297 -2.50 7.87 17.79
C LEU A 297 -1.09 7.30 18.07
N PRO A 298 -0.44 7.70 19.17
CA PRO A 298 0.96 7.35 19.40
C PRO A 298 1.15 5.84 19.49
N VAL A 299 2.20 5.37 18.83
CA VAL A 299 2.62 3.97 18.88
C VAL A 299 3.13 3.67 20.29
N THR A 300 2.73 2.52 20.83
CA THR A 300 3.16 2.06 22.14
C THR A 300 4.47 1.28 22.01
N GLY A 301 5.51 1.72 22.73
CA GLY A 301 6.82 1.07 22.73
C GLY A 301 7.64 1.31 21.47
N THR A 302 8.87 0.82 21.48
CA THR A 302 9.79 0.88 20.33
C THR A 302 9.37 -0.14 19.26
N PRO A 303 9.11 0.29 18.00
CA PRO A 303 8.85 -0.63 16.90
C PRO A 303 9.96 -1.66 16.73
N THR A 304 9.57 -2.89 16.44
CA THR A 304 10.54 -3.97 16.17
C THR A 304 10.48 -4.40 14.72
N LEU A 305 11.64 -4.39 14.06
CA LEU A 305 11.84 -4.91 12.71
C LEU A 305 12.53 -6.28 12.81
N TRP A 306 11.88 -7.28 12.23
CA TRP A 306 12.35 -8.66 12.17
C TRP A 306 13.02 -8.95 10.83
N CYS A 307 14.26 -9.45 10.88
CA CYS A 307 15.04 -9.89 9.73
C CYS A 307 15.63 -11.28 10.02
N ASP A 308 15.74 -12.14 9.02
CA ASP A 308 16.28 -13.49 9.18
C ASP A 308 17.78 -13.59 8.80
N ASN A 309 18.42 -12.45 8.52
CA ASN A 309 19.85 -12.37 8.28
C ASN A 309 20.59 -11.82 9.51
N ILE A 310 21.33 -12.70 10.18
CA ILE A 310 22.16 -12.35 11.35
C ILE A 310 23.21 -11.30 10.98
N GLY A 311 23.82 -11.41 9.79
CA GLY A 311 24.82 -10.45 9.32
C GLY A 311 24.25 -9.04 9.19
N ALA A 312 23.07 -8.91 8.58
CA ALA A 312 22.40 -7.62 8.42
C ALA A 312 21.98 -7.06 9.78
N THR A 313 21.44 -7.91 10.66
CA THR A 313 21.06 -7.52 12.03
C THR A 313 22.28 -7.00 12.82
N ASN A 314 23.41 -7.71 12.78
CA ASN A 314 24.61 -7.30 13.50
C ASN A 314 25.19 -5.99 12.95
N LEU A 315 25.09 -5.76 11.64
CA LEU A 315 25.51 -4.50 11.02
C LEU A 315 24.66 -3.30 11.47
N THR A 316 23.42 -3.50 11.90
CA THR A 316 22.61 -2.40 12.46
C THR A 316 23.10 -1.95 13.84
N ALA A 317 23.71 -2.86 14.61
CA ALA A 317 24.22 -2.60 15.96
C ALA A 317 25.71 -2.21 16.00
N ASN A 318 26.51 -2.68 15.03
CA ASN A 318 27.96 -2.50 15.06
C ASN A 318 28.41 -1.14 14.52
N PRO A 319 29.30 -0.42 15.26
CA PRO A 319 29.78 0.89 14.83
C PRO A 319 30.87 0.85 13.76
N VAL A 320 31.54 -0.30 13.58
CA VAL A 320 32.72 -0.46 12.73
C VAL A 320 32.33 -0.56 11.25
N PHE A 321 32.84 0.37 10.44
CA PHE A 321 32.64 0.42 9.00
C PHE A 321 33.68 -0.46 8.30
N HIS A 322 33.26 -1.41 7.47
CA HIS A 322 34.17 -2.15 6.60
C HIS A 322 34.28 -1.44 5.24
N ALA A 323 35.49 -1.35 4.67
CA ALA A 323 35.79 -0.55 3.47
C ALA A 323 35.02 -0.94 2.18
N HIS A 324 34.23 -2.03 2.19
CA HIS A 324 33.55 -2.61 1.04
C HIS A 324 32.07 -2.20 0.87
N THR A 325 31.50 -1.34 1.74
CA THR A 325 30.07 -0.97 1.76
C THR A 325 29.73 0.45 1.26
N LYS A 326 30.67 1.15 0.58
CA LYS A 326 30.48 2.54 0.11
C LYS A 326 29.21 2.76 -0.74
N HIS A 327 28.78 1.77 -1.51
CA HIS A 327 27.57 1.87 -2.35
C HIS A 327 26.24 1.84 -1.56
N VAL A 328 26.29 1.59 -0.25
CA VAL A 328 25.13 1.47 0.65
C VAL A 328 25.32 2.38 1.88
N GLU A 329 26.33 3.26 1.87
CA GLU A 329 26.75 4.09 3.00
C GLU A 329 25.60 4.96 3.56
N ILE A 330 24.76 5.51 2.68
CA ILE A 330 23.60 6.31 3.08
C ILE A 330 22.60 5.46 3.88
N ASP A 331 22.26 4.27 3.38
CA ASP A 331 21.34 3.34 4.06
C ASP A 331 21.94 2.91 5.41
N PHE A 332 23.26 2.69 5.47
CA PHE A 332 23.97 2.35 6.70
C PHE A 332 23.84 3.45 7.76
N HIS A 333 24.13 4.70 7.40
CA HIS A 333 24.02 5.82 8.33
C HIS A 333 22.57 6.04 8.77
N PHE A 334 21.62 5.99 7.83
CA PHE A 334 20.20 6.16 8.12
C PHE A 334 19.67 5.11 9.11
N VAL A 335 19.90 3.82 8.85
CA VAL A 335 19.44 2.73 9.72
C VAL A 335 20.09 2.83 11.10
N ARG A 336 21.40 3.07 11.15
CA ARG A 336 22.16 3.16 12.41
C ARG A 336 21.72 4.32 13.29
N GLU A 337 21.50 5.49 12.71
CA GLU A 337 21.05 6.67 13.47
C GLU A 337 19.72 6.38 14.19
N ARG A 338 18.79 5.69 13.51
CA ARG A 338 17.48 5.34 14.05
C ARG A 338 17.55 4.26 15.12
N VAL A 339 18.42 3.28 14.96
CA VAL A 339 18.66 2.23 15.98
C VAL A 339 19.37 2.81 17.21
N ALA A 340 20.43 3.61 17.02
CA ALA A 340 21.19 4.22 18.10
C ALA A 340 20.36 5.22 18.93
N SER A 341 19.44 5.95 18.28
CA SER A 341 18.48 6.84 18.96
C SER A 341 17.33 6.10 19.63
N HIS A 342 17.32 4.77 19.64
CA HIS A 342 16.28 3.92 20.24
C HIS A 342 14.87 4.15 19.66
N GLN A 343 14.79 4.72 18.45
CA GLN A 343 13.53 4.96 17.75
C GLN A 343 12.94 3.67 17.17
N LEU A 344 13.79 2.66 16.91
CA LEU A 344 13.39 1.33 16.45
C LEU A 344 14.43 0.29 16.88
N LYS A 345 14.00 -0.98 16.93
CA LYS A 345 14.86 -2.12 17.25
C LYS A 345 14.86 -3.11 16.07
N VAL A 346 16.04 -3.50 15.61
CA VAL A 346 16.18 -4.60 14.64
C VAL A 346 16.50 -5.88 15.41
N SER A 347 15.79 -6.96 15.12
CA SER A 347 15.94 -8.25 15.80
C SER A 347 15.90 -9.40 14.82
N TYR A 348 16.65 -10.46 15.15
CA TYR A 348 16.68 -11.66 14.35
C TYR A 348 15.39 -12.49 14.54
N ILE A 349 14.85 -13.02 13.45
CA ILE A 349 13.78 -14.03 13.46
C ILE A 349 14.19 -15.23 12.60
N SER A 350 13.72 -16.43 12.96
CA SER A 350 13.92 -17.60 12.10
C SER A 350 13.13 -17.47 10.79
N THR A 351 13.71 -17.88 9.66
CA THR A 351 13.07 -17.88 8.32
C THR A 351 11.71 -18.58 8.32
N LYS A 352 11.46 -19.57 9.18
CA LYS A 352 10.15 -20.25 9.28
C LYS A 352 9.01 -19.34 9.75
N ASN A 353 9.34 -18.26 10.45
CA ASN A 353 8.40 -17.28 10.99
C ASN A 353 8.50 -15.94 10.24
N GLN A 354 9.24 -15.88 9.13
CA GLN A 354 9.43 -14.67 8.34
C GLN A 354 8.21 -14.44 7.45
N LEU A 355 7.38 -13.47 7.81
CA LEU A 355 6.18 -13.14 7.04
C LEU A 355 6.49 -12.39 5.75
N ALA A 356 7.68 -11.79 5.64
CA ALA A 356 8.10 -11.07 4.45
C ALA A 356 8.44 -11.99 3.25
N ASP A 357 8.67 -13.29 3.48
CA ASP A 357 8.96 -14.29 2.44
C ASP A 357 7.89 -14.33 1.35
N ILE A 358 6.63 -14.02 1.68
CA ILE A 358 5.51 -13.98 0.74
C ILE A 358 5.74 -12.94 -0.37
N PHE A 359 6.43 -11.84 -0.06
CA PHE A 359 6.71 -10.77 -1.00
C PHE A 359 7.92 -11.06 -1.89
N MET A 360 8.57 -12.20 -1.68
CA MET A 360 9.91 -12.48 -2.18
C MET A 360 10.00 -13.82 -2.89
N LYS A 361 9.21 -14.79 -2.44
CA LYS A 361 9.20 -16.14 -2.96
C LYS A 361 7.83 -16.49 -3.53
N PRO A 362 7.81 -17.36 -4.55
CA PRO A 362 6.58 -17.94 -5.02
C PRO A 362 6.03 -18.94 -4.00
N LEU A 363 5.29 -18.47 -2.98
CA LEU A 363 4.64 -19.32 -1.98
C LEU A 363 3.13 -19.48 -2.22
N CYS A 364 2.59 -20.68 -1.99
CA CYS A 364 1.14 -20.92 -1.96
C CYS A 364 0.51 -20.17 -0.79
N TRP A 365 -0.61 -19.47 -1.01
CA TRP A 365 -1.30 -18.69 0.03
C TRP A 365 -2.08 -19.55 1.05
N ALA A 366 -2.40 -20.79 0.69
CA ALA A 366 -3.26 -21.69 1.48
C ALA A 366 -2.73 -22.09 2.88
N PRO A 367 -1.42 -22.32 3.12
CA PRO A 367 -0.92 -22.64 4.46
C PRO A 367 -0.86 -21.41 5.39
N TYR A 368 -0.72 -20.21 4.82
CA TYR A 368 -0.51 -18.99 5.60
C TYR A 368 -1.82 -18.41 6.16
N ILE A 369 -2.98 -18.61 5.52
CA ILE A 369 -4.28 -18.18 6.08
C ILE A 369 -4.59 -18.92 7.40
N MET A 370 -4.24 -20.21 7.52
CA MET A 370 -4.39 -20.91 8.80
C MET A 370 -3.44 -20.37 9.87
N GLU A 371 -2.28 -19.85 9.47
CA GLU A 371 -1.26 -19.31 10.38
C GLU A 371 -1.52 -17.86 10.80
N PHE A 372 -2.17 -17.07 9.93
CA PHE A 372 -2.67 -15.72 10.21
C PHE A 372 -3.72 -15.68 11.34
N SER A 373 -4.33 -16.83 11.68
CA SER A 373 -5.29 -16.98 12.79
C SER A 373 -4.78 -17.87 13.95
N TRP A 374 -3.71 -18.67 13.76
CA TRP A 374 -3.22 -19.61 14.79
C TRP A 374 -1.83 -19.32 15.39
N ARG A 375 -0.92 -18.57 14.74
CA ARG A 375 0.46 -18.43 15.25
C ARG A 375 0.80 -17.16 16.02
N LEU A 376 -0.17 -16.28 16.28
CA LEU A 376 0.00 -15.21 17.27
C LEU A 376 -0.47 -15.58 18.70
N VAL A 377 -0.93 -16.82 18.92
CA VAL A 377 -1.43 -17.31 20.23
C VAL A 377 -0.54 -18.42 20.81
N HIS A 378 0.57 -18.81 20.16
CA HIS A 378 1.40 -19.93 20.63
C HIS A 378 2.88 -19.64 20.89
N SER A 379 3.29 -18.36 20.92
CA SER A 379 4.68 -17.97 21.28
C SER A 379 4.79 -16.98 22.45
N ILE A 380 3.69 -16.71 23.18
CA ILE A 380 3.70 -15.87 24.39
C ILE A 380 3.31 -16.67 25.66
N TRP A 381 3.10 -17.98 25.57
CA TRP A 381 2.74 -18.80 26.72
C TRP A 381 3.70 -19.96 26.93
N ASN A 382 4.96 -19.66 27.29
CA ASN A 382 5.84 -20.61 28.01
C ASN A 382 7.11 -19.91 28.52
N ARG A 383 6.94 -18.94 29.41
CA ARG A 383 8.02 -18.59 30.33
C ARG A 383 7.51 -17.92 31.62
N TRP A 384 6.59 -18.60 32.31
CA TRP A 384 6.37 -18.48 33.76
C TRP A 384 5.76 -19.80 34.25
N HIS A 385 6.62 -20.75 34.62
CA HIS A 385 6.51 -21.63 35.78
C HIS A 385 7.50 -22.79 35.68
N LEU A 386 8.63 -22.62 36.38
CA LEU A 386 9.25 -23.56 37.32
C LEU A 386 10.78 -23.46 37.24
N MET A 387 11.32 -22.79 38.27
CA MET A 387 12.73 -22.65 38.68
C MET A 387 13.63 -21.75 37.83
#